data_AF-A0A0D0C1A2-F1
#
_entry.id   AF-A0A0D0C1A2-F1
#
_cell.length_a   1.000
_cell.length_b   1.000
_cell.length_c   1.000
_cell.angle_alpha   90.00
_cell.angle_beta   90.00
_cell.angle_gamma   90.00
#
_symmetry.space_group_name_H-M   'P 1'
#
loop_
_entity.id
_entity.type
_entity.pdbx_description
1 polymer ?
#
loop_
_entity_poly.entity_id
_entity_poly.type
_entity_poly.pdbx_seq_one_letter_code
_entity_poly.pdbx_strand_id
1 'polypeptide(L)'
;IQPPSEVTLCNYIAANFTARISIKTARAYISAIKNWITREGYIWQGGALLRDIFKGVEHSTPPSSICPKHPPVKQEYLFQLNCRLDHHNSLDCAVLACAKLMFWSQLWGCETLATCDDPHLYDPLKLPLIKNLKPAGRRFQDDIHNSMLTLPSTKTEITKGHTVLVPFQYDNSDP
;
A
#
# COMPACT_ATOMS: atom_id res chain seq x y z
N ILE A 1 28.85 17.98 -9.35
CA ILE A 1 28.86 16.61 -8.76
C ILE A 1 28.83 15.64 -9.94
N GLN A 2 29.72 14.65 -10.01
CA GLN A 2 29.73 13.67 -11.11
C GLN A 2 28.88 12.44 -10.74
N PRO A 3 28.21 11.77 -11.70
CA PRO A 3 27.48 10.54 -11.43
C PRO A 3 28.46 9.42 -11.01
N PRO A 4 28.10 8.59 -10.02
CA PRO A 4 28.94 7.48 -9.58
C PRO A 4 29.13 6.45 -10.70
N SER A 5 30.35 5.91 -10.81
CA SER A 5 30.64 4.80 -11.70
C SER A 5 29.97 3.50 -11.21
N GLU A 6 29.81 2.52 -12.10
CA GLU A 6 29.25 1.21 -11.73
C GLU A 6 30.02 0.56 -10.58
N VAL A 7 31.36 0.66 -10.61
CA VAL A 7 32.24 0.09 -9.57
C VAL A 7 31.99 0.76 -8.22
N THR A 8 31.81 2.08 -8.18
CA THR A 8 31.48 2.80 -6.94
C THR A 8 30.13 2.34 -6.38
N LEU A 9 29.12 2.14 -7.25
CA LEU A 9 27.82 1.61 -6.82
C LEU A 9 27.95 0.18 -6.28
N CYS A 10 28.72 -0.67 -6.94
CA CYS A 10 28.98 -2.04 -6.48
C CYS A 10 29.65 -2.07 -5.10
N ASN A 11 30.70 -1.26 -4.91
CA ASN A 11 31.41 -1.16 -3.64
C ASN A 11 30.49 -0.63 -2.52
N TYR A 12 29.66 0.37 -2.83
CA TYR A 12 28.67 0.90 -1.89
C TYR A 12 27.69 -0.19 -1.45
N ILE A 13 27.14 -0.97 -2.39
CA ILE A 13 26.22 -2.06 -2.06
C ILE A 13 26.93 -3.14 -1.23
N ALA A 14 28.10 -3.58 -1.68
CA ALA A 14 28.85 -4.64 -1.03
C ALA A 14 29.20 -4.29 0.42
N ALA A 15 29.66 -3.05 0.68
CA ALA A 15 30.07 -2.60 2.00
C ALA A 15 28.89 -2.40 2.97
N ASN A 16 27.74 -1.95 2.48
CA ASN A 16 26.64 -1.51 3.36
C ASN A 16 25.52 -2.55 3.51
N PHE A 17 25.30 -3.42 2.53
CA PHE A 17 24.08 -4.23 2.44
C PHE A 17 24.33 -5.74 2.59
N THR A 18 25.50 -6.24 2.19
CA THR A 18 25.85 -7.67 2.26
C THR A 18 25.66 -8.22 3.67
N ALA A 19 24.92 -9.34 3.79
CA ALA A 19 24.67 -10.05 5.06
C ALA A 19 24.03 -9.23 6.19
N ARG A 20 23.54 -8.02 5.89
CA ARG A 20 23.02 -7.09 6.91
C ARG A 20 21.54 -6.81 6.74
N ILE A 21 21.10 -6.58 5.52
CA ILE A 21 19.74 -6.12 5.22
C ILE A 21 19.17 -6.78 3.98
N SER A 22 17.85 -6.70 3.83
CA SER A 22 17.15 -7.23 2.67
C SER A 22 17.67 -6.61 1.37
N ILE A 23 17.81 -7.43 0.33
CA ILE A 23 18.05 -6.95 -1.03
C ILE A 23 17.04 -5.91 -1.50
N LYS A 24 15.79 -5.96 -1.01
CA LYS A 24 14.75 -4.97 -1.33
C LYS A 24 15.20 -3.57 -0.92
N THR A 25 15.85 -3.44 0.24
CA THR A 25 16.41 -2.18 0.73
C THR A 25 17.55 -1.70 -0.17
N ALA A 26 18.49 -2.58 -0.52
CA ALA A 26 19.59 -2.24 -1.43
C ALA A 26 19.08 -1.71 -2.78
N ARG A 27 18.09 -2.39 -3.38
CA ARG A 27 17.47 -1.97 -4.63
C ARG A 27 16.76 -0.61 -4.49
N ALA A 28 16.08 -0.35 -3.37
CA ALA A 28 15.43 0.94 -3.13
C ALA A 28 16.42 2.10 -3.08
N TYR A 29 17.56 1.95 -2.39
CA TYR A 29 18.62 2.97 -2.35
C TYR A 29 19.20 3.24 -3.73
N ILE A 30 19.51 2.19 -4.49
CA ILE A 30 20.04 2.32 -5.85
C ILE A 30 19.01 2.94 -6.80
N SER A 31 17.73 2.61 -6.65
CA SER A 31 16.66 3.27 -7.41
C SER A 31 16.57 4.77 -7.08
N ALA A 32 16.75 5.17 -5.82
CA ALA A 32 16.78 6.59 -5.46
C ALA A 32 17.97 7.32 -6.11
N ILE A 33 19.16 6.71 -6.09
CA ILE A 33 20.36 7.25 -6.77
C ILE A 33 20.12 7.35 -8.28
N LYS A 34 19.59 6.29 -8.91
CA LYS A 34 19.25 6.28 -10.33
C LYS A 34 18.29 7.42 -10.68
N ASN A 35 17.21 7.57 -9.92
CA ASN A 35 16.21 8.61 -10.14
C ASN A 35 16.82 10.01 -10.03
N TRP A 36 17.70 10.23 -9.05
CA TRP A 36 18.41 11.49 -8.91
C TRP A 36 19.32 11.76 -10.12
N ILE A 37 20.16 10.80 -10.52
CA ILE A 37 21.06 10.92 -11.71
C ILE A 37 20.26 11.25 -12.97
N THR A 38 19.16 10.53 -13.21
CA THR A 38 18.31 10.75 -14.38
C THR A 38 17.62 12.11 -14.35
N ARG A 39 17.18 12.58 -13.17
CA ARG A 39 16.56 13.91 -13.01
C ARG A 39 17.54 15.04 -13.31
N GLU A 40 18.81 14.88 -12.95
CA GLU A 40 19.87 15.84 -13.25
C GLU A 40 20.38 15.75 -14.70
N GLY A 41 19.80 14.89 -15.54
CA GLY A 41 20.15 14.75 -16.96
C GLY A 41 21.42 13.93 -17.22
N TYR A 42 21.97 13.26 -16.21
CA TYR A 42 23.13 12.39 -16.37
C TYR A 42 22.74 10.99 -16.87
N ILE A 43 23.68 10.33 -17.54
CA ILE A 43 23.53 8.95 -18.02
C ILE A 43 23.71 7.98 -16.85
N TRP A 44 22.73 7.09 -16.66
CA TRP A 44 22.81 6.00 -15.70
C TRP A 44 23.91 5.00 -16.07
N GLN A 45 24.87 4.77 -15.17
CA GLN A 45 26.04 3.91 -15.39
C GLN A 45 25.88 2.48 -14.84
N GLY A 46 24.71 2.08 -14.34
CA GLY A 46 24.52 0.72 -13.82
C GLY A 46 24.38 -0.31 -14.94
N GLY A 47 25.10 -1.44 -14.82
CA GLY A 47 25.24 -2.45 -15.87
C GLY A 47 25.19 -3.88 -15.32
N ALA A 48 26.07 -4.74 -15.83
CA ALA A 48 26.10 -6.17 -15.48
C ALA A 48 26.67 -6.44 -14.08
N LEU A 49 27.74 -5.73 -13.70
CA LEU A 49 28.40 -5.91 -12.41
C LEU A 49 27.44 -5.60 -11.26
N LEU A 50 26.64 -4.54 -11.43
CA LEU A 50 25.64 -4.15 -10.44
C LEU A 50 24.58 -5.23 -10.25
N ARG A 51 24.16 -5.91 -11.33
CA ARG A 51 23.20 -7.03 -11.26
C ARG A 51 23.80 -8.23 -10.55
N ASP A 52 25.06 -8.54 -10.80
CA ASP A 52 25.73 -9.69 -10.18
C ASP A 52 26.00 -9.44 -8.70
N ILE A 53 26.36 -8.22 -8.31
CA ILE A 53 26.43 -7.81 -6.89
C ILE A 53 25.07 -7.95 -6.22
N PHE A 54 23.97 -7.53 -6.86
CA PHE A 54 22.64 -7.75 -6.30
C PHE A 54 22.36 -9.22 -6.06
N LYS A 55 22.70 -10.11 -7.00
CA LYS A 55 22.56 -11.57 -6.78
C LYS A 55 23.38 -12.02 -5.57
N GLY A 56 24.63 -11.57 -5.44
CA GLY A 56 25.47 -11.90 -4.29
C GLY A 56 24.87 -11.47 -2.95
N VAL A 57 24.30 -10.25 -2.89
CA VAL A 57 23.57 -9.75 -1.72
C VAL A 57 22.31 -10.56 -1.44
N GLU A 58 21.58 -10.98 -2.48
CA GLU A 58 20.40 -11.83 -2.34
C GLU A 58 20.75 -13.15 -1.65
N HIS A 59 21.80 -13.81 -2.14
CA HIS A 59 22.27 -15.08 -1.56
C HIS A 59 22.82 -14.91 -0.15
N SER A 60 23.35 -13.73 0.17
CA SER A 60 23.87 -13.41 1.50
C SER A 60 22.81 -12.81 2.42
N THR A 61 21.55 -12.66 2.00
CA THR A 61 20.51 -12.00 2.78
C THR A 61 20.24 -12.80 4.07
N PRO A 62 20.35 -12.19 5.27
CA PRO A 62 20.23 -12.93 6.51
C PRO A 62 18.79 -13.45 6.69
N PRO A 63 18.58 -14.67 7.25
CA PRO A 63 17.24 -15.22 7.47
C PRO A 63 16.33 -14.31 8.29
N SER A 64 16.88 -13.56 9.24
CA SER A 64 16.15 -12.57 10.05
C SER A 64 15.55 -11.42 9.23
N SER A 65 16.05 -11.17 8.02
CA SER A 65 15.52 -10.15 7.11
C SER A 65 14.53 -10.69 6.07
N ILE A 66 14.30 -12.01 6.07
CA ILE A 66 13.32 -12.67 5.21
C ILE A 66 11.98 -12.64 5.95
N CYS A 67 11.09 -11.73 5.54
CA CYS A 67 9.71 -11.74 6.04
C CYS A 67 8.91 -12.80 5.27
N PRO A 68 8.38 -13.85 5.94
CA PRO A 68 7.52 -14.82 5.29
C PRO A 68 6.27 -14.13 4.75
N LYS A 69 5.69 -14.68 3.69
CA LYS A 69 4.43 -14.16 3.15
C LYS A 69 3.35 -14.25 4.23
N HIS A 70 2.76 -13.12 4.59
CA HIS A 70 1.62 -13.10 5.51
C HIS A 70 0.46 -13.92 4.92
N PRO A 71 -0.26 -14.71 5.74
CA PRO A 71 -1.46 -15.39 5.29
C PRO A 71 -2.51 -14.34 4.84
N PRO A 72 -3.38 -14.69 3.89
CA PRO A 72 -4.44 -13.78 3.47
C PRO A 72 -5.35 -13.46 4.66
N VAL A 73 -5.84 -12.22 4.70
CA VAL A 73 -6.94 -11.84 5.60
C VAL A 73 -8.18 -12.62 5.16
N LYS A 74 -8.88 -13.23 6.11
CA LYS A 74 -10.08 -14.02 5.83
C LYS A 74 -11.30 -13.40 6.51
N GLN A 75 -12.48 -13.79 6.03
CA GLN A 75 -13.75 -13.32 6.57
C GLN A 75 -13.91 -13.70 8.05
N GLU A 76 -13.34 -14.82 8.52
CA GLU A 76 -13.41 -15.21 9.93
C GLU A 76 -12.75 -14.17 10.84
N TYR A 77 -11.78 -13.41 10.35
CA TYR A 77 -11.15 -12.35 11.12
C TYR A 77 -12.06 -11.14 11.30
N LEU A 78 -12.96 -10.85 10.34
CA LEU A 78 -13.99 -9.82 10.50
C LEU A 78 -15.01 -10.22 11.58
N PHE A 79 -15.42 -11.50 11.62
CA PHE A 79 -16.32 -11.97 12.67
C PHE A 79 -15.66 -11.89 14.05
N GLN A 80 -14.39 -12.30 14.16
CA GLN A 80 -13.64 -12.16 15.41
C GLN A 80 -13.49 -10.69 15.83
N LEU A 81 -13.25 -9.79 14.88
CA LEU A 81 -13.17 -8.36 15.14
C LEU A 81 -14.52 -7.82 15.64
N ASN A 82 -15.61 -8.15 14.95
CA ASN A 82 -16.96 -7.76 15.34
C ASN A 82 -17.36 -8.27 16.74
N CYS A 83 -16.95 -9.47 17.14
CA CYS A 83 -17.27 -10.02 18.45
C CYS A 83 -16.42 -9.46 19.60
N ARG A 84 -15.27 -8.84 19.31
CA ARG A 84 -14.30 -8.40 20.33
C ARG A 84 -14.26 -6.90 20.55
N LEU A 85 -14.72 -6.12 19.58
CA LEU A 85 -14.81 -4.67 19.67
C LEU A 85 -16.06 -4.24 20.46
N ASP A 86 -15.96 -3.13 21.18
CA ASP A 86 -17.07 -2.56 21.94
C ASP A 86 -17.96 -1.69 21.04
N HIS A 87 -19.19 -2.15 20.76
CA HIS A 87 -20.15 -1.42 19.94
C HIS A 87 -20.69 -0.13 20.58
N HIS A 88 -20.42 0.10 21.86
CA HIS A 88 -20.71 1.38 22.52
C HIS A 88 -19.58 2.41 22.35
N ASN A 89 -18.40 1.98 21.87
CA ASN A 89 -17.27 2.84 21.61
C ASN A 89 -17.25 3.28 20.13
N SER A 90 -17.26 4.59 19.89
CA SER A 90 -17.29 5.15 18.53
C SER A 90 -16.04 4.85 17.71
N LEU A 91 -14.87 4.75 18.35
CA LEU A 91 -13.62 4.40 17.68
C LEU A 91 -13.66 2.94 17.22
N ASP A 92 -14.09 2.04 18.09
CA ASP A 92 -14.23 0.62 17.79
C ASP A 92 -15.22 0.37 16.65
N CYS A 93 -16.36 1.06 16.67
CA CYS A 93 -17.32 1.04 15.56
C CYS A 93 -16.69 1.54 14.24
N ALA A 94 -15.90 2.62 14.28
CA ALA A 94 -15.23 3.13 13.09
C ALA A 94 -14.16 2.16 12.57
N VAL A 95 -13.35 1.57 13.45
CA VAL A 95 -12.35 0.55 13.09
C VAL A 95 -13.02 -0.66 12.44
N LEU A 96 -14.14 -1.13 12.99
CA LEU A 96 -14.90 -2.24 12.44
C LEU A 96 -15.45 -1.92 11.04
N ALA A 97 -16.11 -0.76 10.87
CA ALA A 97 -16.64 -0.33 9.58
C ALA A 97 -15.54 -0.20 8.53
N CYS A 98 -14.41 0.42 8.87
CA CYS A 98 -13.26 0.53 7.98
C CYS A 98 -12.69 -0.84 7.61
N ALA A 99 -12.57 -1.77 8.56
CA ALA A 99 -12.06 -3.12 8.29
C ALA A 99 -12.96 -3.89 7.31
N LYS A 100 -14.28 -3.85 7.52
CA LYS A 100 -15.27 -4.48 6.64
C LYS A 100 -15.26 -3.85 5.25
N LEU A 101 -15.25 -2.52 5.18
CA LEU A 101 -15.18 -1.78 3.92
C LEU A 101 -13.91 -2.16 3.16
N MET A 102 -12.73 -2.09 3.79
CA MET A 102 -11.46 -2.43 3.17
C MET A 102 -11.41 -3.88 2.69
N PHE A 103 -11.95 -4.80 3.48
CA PHE A 103 -12.00 -6.21 3.10
C PHE A 103 -12.92 -6.44 1.90
N TRP A 104 -14.16 -5.97 1.92
CA TRP A 104 -15.13 -6.28 0.87
C TRP A 104 -14.92 -5.52 -0.43
N SER A 105 -14.48 -4.26 -0.35
CA SER A 105 -14.12 -3.46 -1.53
C SER A 105 -12.66 -3.59 -1.96
N GLN A 106 -11.88 -4.44 -1.27
CA GLN A 106 -10.46 -4.69 -1.56
C GLN A 106 -9.61 -3.41 -1.57
N LEU A 107 -9.93 -2.47 -0.68
CA LEU A 107 -9.26 -1.17 -0.58
C LEU A 107 -8.00 -1.24 0.26
N TRP A 108 -7.05 -0.37 -0.08
CA TRP A 108 -5.90 -0.13 0.78
C TRP A 108 -6.24 0.88 1.88
N GLY A 109 -5.77 0.64 3.10
CA GLY A 109 -6.01 1.53 4.23
C GLY A 109 -5.51 2.96 4.02
N CYS A 110 -4.44 3.14 3.25
CA CYS A 110 -3.93 4.49 2.91
C CYS A 110 -4.86 5.27 1.96
N GLU A 111 -5.90 4.65 1.41
CA GLU A 111 -6.88 5.30 0.51
C GLU A 111 -8.19 5.62 1.23
N THR A 112 -8.44 4.98 2.39
CA THR A 112 -9.68 5.10 3.16
C THR A 112 -9.48 5.78 4.50
N LEU A 113 -8.32 5.62 5.13
CA LEU A 113 -8.01 6.15 6.45
C LEU A 113 -7.19 7.44 6.33
N ALA A 114 -7.52 8.41 7.17
CA ALA A 114 -6.67 9.59 7.35
C ALA A 114 -5.32 9.17 7.93
N THR A 115 -4.24 9.76 7.44
CA THR A 115 -2.87 9.52 7.95
C THR A 115 -2.56 10.36 9.19
N CYS A 116 -3.47 11.24 9.60
CA CYS A 116 -3.34 12.12 10.75
C CYS A 116 -4.60 12.08 11.60
N ASP A 117 -4.41 12.07 12.91
CA ASP A 117 -5.50 12.06 13.90
C ASP A 117 -6.15 13.43 14.07
N ASP A 118 -5.53 14.50 13.55
CA ASP A 118 -6.08 15.86 13.57
C ASP A 118 -7.18 16.01 12.50
N PRO A 119 -8.45 16.22 12.90
CA PRO A 119 -9.56 16.38 11.96
C PRO A 119 -9.40 17.60 11.04
N HIS A 120 -8.66 18.63 11.46
CA HIS A 120 -8.40 19.82 10.64
C HIS A 120 -7.45 19.55 9.48
N LEU A 121 -6.66 18.47 9.56
CA LEU A 121 -5.76 18.02 8.50
C LEU A 121 -6.42 17.04 7.53
N TYR A 122 -7.72 16.76 7.71
CA TYR A 122 -8.48 15.96 6.77
C TYR A 122 -8.60 16.69 5.41
N ASP A 123 -8.02 16.09 4.36
CA ASP A 123 -8.05 16.64 3.01
C ASP A 123 -9.19 16.00 2.19
N PRO A 124 -10.33 16.68 1.99
CA PRO A 124 -11.47 16.13 1.25
C PRO A 124 -11.21 15.97 -0.26
N LEU A 125 -10.08 16.46 -0.77
CA LEU A 125 -9.65 16.24 -2.15
C LEU A 125 -8.86 14.94 -2.31
N LYS A 126 -8.36 14.36 -1.22
CA LYS A 126 -7.57 13.12 -1.25
C LYS A 126 -8.31 11.95 -0.61
N LEU A 127 -9.15 12.21 0.38
CA LEU A 127 -9.83 11.18 1.16
C LEU A 127 -11.36 11.20 0.92
N PRO A 128 -12.02 10.02 0.87
CA PRO A 128 -13.43 9.92 0.56
C PRO A 128 -14.32 10.44 1.69
N LEU A 129 -15.30 11.28 1.35
CA LEU A 129 -16.35 11.73 2.27
C LEU A 129 -17.58 10.82 2.17
N ILE A 130 -18.50 10.93 3.15
CA ILE A 130 -19.78 10.18 3.13
C ILE A 130 -20.56 10.39 1.83
N LYS A 131 -20.56 11.61 1.27
CA LYS A 131 -21.21 11.93 -0.02
C LYS A 131 -20.63 11.18 -1.23
N ASN A 132 -19.43 10.60 -1.08
CA ASN A 132 -18.77 9.81 -2.10
C ASN A 132 -19.24 8.34 -2.10
N LEU A 133 -19.96 7.91 -1.05
CA LEU A 133 -20.66 6.62 -1.02
C LEU A 133 -22.05 6.80 -1.61
N LYS A 134 -22.36 6.05 -2.66
CA LYS A 134 -23.65 6.10 -3.37
C LYS A 134 -24.17 4.70 -3.63
N PRO A 135 -25.49 4.48 -3.72
CA PRO A 135 -26.02 3.22 -4.22
C PRO A 135 -25.45 2.91 -5.61
N ALA A 136 -25.11 1.65 -5.89
CA ALA A 136 -24.47 1.25 -7.16
C ALA A 136 -25.36 1.47 -8.39
N GLY A 137 -26.68 1.62 -8.18
CA GLY A 137 -27.65 1.82 -9.25
C GLY A 137 -27.70 0.65 -10.24
N ARG A 138 -28.51 0.76 -11.30
CA ARG A 138 -28.69 -0.29 -12.32
C ARG A 138 -27.49 -0.52 -13.26
N ARG A 139 -26.30 0.03 -12.94
CA ARG A 139 -25.09 -0.14 -13.77
C ARG A 139 -24.44 -1.51 -13.59
N PHE A 140 -24.65 -2.12 -12.44
CA PHE A 140 -24.33 -3.53 -12.20
C PHE A 140 -25.66 -4.27 -12.21
N GLN A 141 -25.85 -5.05 -13.27
CA GLN A 141 -27.03 -5.87 -13.50
C GLN A 141 -27.01 -6.97 -12.41
N ASP A 142 -27.55 -6.69 -11.22
CA ASP A 142 -28.27 -7.65 -10.33
C ASP A 142 -28.41 -7.22 -8.85
N ASP A 143 -27.78 -6.16 -8.34
CA ASP A 143 -27.82 -5.90 -6.88
C ASP A 143 -28.34 -4.52 -6.49
N ILE A 144 -29.60 -4.46 -6.07
CA ILE A 144 -30.26 -3.28 -5.48
C ILE A 144 -29.58 -2.83 -4.18
N HIS A 145 -28.83 -3.73 -3.52
CA HIS A 145 -28.24 -3.51 -2.20
C HIS A 145 -26.77 -3.09 -2.22
N ASN A 146 -26.08 -3.18 -3.37
CA ASN A 146 -24.68 -2.80 -3.44
C ASN A 146 -24.48 -1.28 -3.45
N SER A 147 -23.35 -0.84 -2.90
CA SER A 147 -22.92 0.55 -2.91
C SER A 147 -21.66 0.74 -3.76
N MET A 148 -21.41 1.96 -4.19
CA MET A 148 -20.20 2.39 -4.90
C MET A 148 -19.56 3.52 -4.10
N LEU A 149 -18.27 3.35 -3.82
CA LEU A 149 -17.45 4.36 -3.15
C LEU A 149 -16.52 5.02 -4.17
N THR A 150 -16.66 6.33 -4.35
CA THR A 150 -15.75 7.12 -5.18
C THR A 150 -14.58 7.66 -4.34
N LEU A 151 -13.38 7.13 -4.59
CA LEU A 151 -12.13 7.63 -4.05
C LEU A 151 -11.65 8.84 -4.87
N PRO A 152 -11.39 9.99 -4.23
CA PRO A 152 -10.83 11.16 -4.92
C PRO A 152 -9.43 10.91 -5.49
N SER A 153 -8.65 10.06 -4.83
CA SER A 153 -7.26 9.76 -5.17
C SER A 153 -6.93 8.31 -4.78
N THR A 154 -6.12 7.63 -5.59
CA THR A 154 -5.54 6.32 -5.24
C THR A 154 -4.04 6.36 -5.40
N LYS A 155 -3.33 5.35 -4.90
CA LYS A 155 -1.87 5.28 -5.06
C LYS A 155 -1.43 5.31 -6.54
N THR A 156 -2.25 4.73 -7.42
CA THR A 156 -1.96 4.61 -8.86
C THR A 156 -2.62 5.69 -9.71
N GLU A 157 -3.76 6.24 -9.28
CA GLU A 157 -4.52 7.27 -10.00
C GLU A 157 -4.76 8.48 -9.09
N ILE A 158 -3.71 9.28 -8.91
CA ILE A 158 -3.73 10.41 -7.97
C ILE A 158 -4.74 11.49 -8.39
N THR A 159 -4.85 11.77 -9.70
CA THR A 159 -5.62 12.90 -10.25
C THR A 159 -7.03 12.53 -10.70
N LYS A 160 -7.25 11.29 -11.12
CA LYS A 160 -8.54 10.81 -11.64
C LYS A 160 -9.41 10.18 -10.55
N GLY A 161 -8.80 9.72 -9.46
CA GLY A 161 -9.47 8.92 -8.45
C GLY A 161 -9.88 7.56 -8.99
N HIS A 162 -10.71 6.84 -8.22
CA HIS A 162 -11.22 5.53 -8.63
C HIS A 162 -12.58 5.29 -8.00
N THR A 163 -13.42 4.45 -8.60
CA THR A 163 -14.68 4.04 -7.96
C THR A 163 -14.68 2.55 -7.75
N VAL A 164 -14.88 2.14 -6.51
CA VAL A 164 -14.93 0.73 -6.12
C VAL A 164 -16.35 0.30 -5.78
N LEU A 165 -16.62 -0.98 -6.00
CA LEU A 165 -17.86 -1.62 -5.56
C LEU A 165 -17.71 -2.00 -4.08
N VAL A 166 -18.74 -1.70 -3.30
CA VAL A 166 -18.92 -2.14 -1.92
C VAL A 166 -20.09 -3.15 -1.95
N PRO A 167 -19.79 -4.46 -1.96
CA PRO A 167 -20.82 -5.48 -2.07
C PRO A 167 -21.57 -5.67 -0.74
N PHE A 168 -22.88 -5.78 -0.81
CA PHE A 168 -23.74 -6.13 0.32
C PHE A 168 -23.46 -7.54 0.81
N GLN A 169 -23.45 -7.74 2.13
CA GLN A 169 -23.31 -9.05 2.77
C GLN A 169 -24.55 -9.38 3.59
N TYR A 170 -24.95 -10.65 3.55
CA TYR A 170 -26.10 -11.15 4.30
C TYR A 170 -25.80 -11.41 5.79
N ASP A 171 -24.58 -11.16 6.23
CA ASP A 171 -24.11 -11.47 7.58
C ASP A 171 -23.51 -10.23 8.28
N ASN A 172 -23.06 -10.42 9.52
CA ASN A 172 -22.53 -9.33 10.34
C ASN A 172 -21.20 -8.74 9.82
N SER A 173 -20.67 -9.20 8.69
CA SER A 173 -19.52 -8.61 8.01
C SER A 173 -19.89 -7.53 6.99
N ASP A 174 -21.19 -7.23 6.81
CA ASP A 174 -21.67 -6.14 5.93
C ASP A 174 -21.04 -4.80 6.33
N PRO A 175 -20.43 -4.06 5.37
CA PRO A 175 -19.70 -2.79 5.59
C PRO A 175 -20.51 -1.64 6.20
#